data_AF-A0A2N4YAY6-F1
#
_entry.id   AF-A0A2N4YAY6-F1
#
_cell.length_a   1.000
_cell.length_b   1.000
_cell.length_c   1.000
_cell.angle_alpha   90.00
_cell.angle_beta   90.00
_cell.angle_gamma   90.00
#
_symmetry.space_group_name_H-M   'P 1'
#
loop_
_entity.id
_entity.type
_entity.pdbx_description
1 polymer ?
#
loop_
_entity_poly.entity_id
_entity_poly.type
_entity_poly.pdbx_seq_one_letter_code
_entity_poly.pdbx_strand_id
1 'polypeptide(L)'
;MDEPRPDPRGGGVGLTGPRPSLASGAFGQPAFYRQIAQFDQAFTDEIEPSYGPIDCPVQILWGEHDRWVPVSQGRKLADLMTSGRIRIIPGAGHLLQEDAPEAIVAAMLDPCWS
;
A
#
# COMPACT_ATOMS: atom_id res chain seq x y z
N MET A 1 24.25 -1.67 -38.77
CA MET A 1 23.87 -2.36 -37.52
C MET A 1 22.56 -1.71 -37.12
N ASP A 2 21.46 -2.41 -37.37
CA ASP A 2 20.09 -1.92 -37.28
C ASP A 2 19.53 -2.31 -35.90
N GLU A 3 18.97 -1.36 -35.15
CA GLU A 3 18.28 -1.67 -33.87
C GLU A 3 16.89 -2.28 -34.13
N PRO A 4 16.44 -3.23 -33.29
CA PRO A 4 15.15 -3.88 -33.49
C PRO A 4 13.99 -2.95 -33.08
N ARG A 5 12.92 -2.92 -33.88
CA ARG A 5 11.68 -2.19 -33.56
C ARG A 5 10.86 -2.95 -32.51
N PRO A 6 10.21 -2.26 -31.55
CA PRO A 6 9.34 -2.89 -30.56
C PRO A 6 7.99 -3.32 -31.16
N ASP A 7 7.48 -4.45 -30.65
CA ASP A 7 6.20 -5.09 -31.01
C ASP A 7 4.98 -4.26 -30.54
N PRO A 8 3.99 -3.96 -31.40
CA PRO A 8 2.81 -3.19 -31.05
C PRO A 8 1.76 -3.94 -30.19
N ARG A 9 2.00 -5.18 -29.74
CA ARG A 9 1.00 -5.97 -29.00
C ARG A 9 1.45 -6.33 -27.58
N GLY A 10 1.41 -5.36 -26.67
CA GLY A 10 1.50 -5.57 -25.23
C GLY A 10 0.65 -4.56 -24.48
N GLY A 11 -0.57 -4.94 -24.10
CA GLY A 11 -1.48 -4.10 -23.32
C GLY A 11 -0.97 -3.89 -21.89
N GLY A 12 -0.51 -2.68 -21.59
CA GLY A 12 -0.11 -2.25 -20.24
C GLY A 12 -1.07 -1.22 -19.68
N VAL A 13 -1.60 -1.49 -18.48
CA VAL A 13 -2.46 -0.60 -17.70
C VAL A 13 -1.76 0.73 -17.45
N GLY A 14 -2.41 1.84 -17.84
CA GLY A 14 -1.88 3.19 -17.67
C GLY A 14 -1.78 3.59 -16.20
N LEU A 15 -0.57 3.57 -15.65
CA LEU A 15 -0.23 4.25 -14.41
C LEU A 15 -0.14 5.75 -14.69
N THR A 16 -1.17 6.52 -14.35
CA THR A 16 -1.03 7.98 -14.21
C THR A 16 -0.19 8.27 -12.97
N GLY A 17 1.12 8.37 -13.16
CA GLY A 17 2.09 8.76 -12.14
C GLY A 17 2.01 10.24 -11.73
N PRO A 18 2.74 10.63 -10.67
CA PRO A 18 2.71 11.98 -10.10
C PRO A 18 3.26 13.05 -11.06
N ARG A 19 2.84 14.31 -10.87
CA ARG A 19 3.12 15.46 -11.74
C ARG A 19 4.63 15.71 -11.93
N PRO A 20 5.08 16.17 -13.11
CA PRO A 20 6.47 15.96 -13.59
C PRO A 20 7.55 16.88 -13.00
N SER A 21 7.21 17.77 -12.06
CA SER A 21 8.08 18.92 -11.78
C SER A 21 9.23 18.66 -10.79
N LEU A 22 9.24 17.53 -10.06
CA LEU A 22 10.32 17.21 -9.10
C LEU A 22 11.27 16.09 -9.58
N ALA A 23 10.92 15.36 -10.64
CA ALA A 23 11.72 14.25 -11.19
C ALA A 23 12.42 14.60 -12.50
N SER A 24 12.56 15.89 -12.85
CA SER A 24 13.14 16.32 -14.12
C SER A 24 14.62 16.67 -13.98
N GLY A 25 15.48 15.91 -14.66
CA GLY A 25 16.93 16.13 -14.76
C GLY A 25 17.73 14.81 -14.72
N ALA A 26 18.88 14.78 -15.39
CA ALA A 26 19.74 13.60 -15.56
C ALA A 26 20.19 12.94 -14.22
N PHE A 27 20.08 13.66 -13.10
CA PHE A 27 20.43 13.18 -11.76
C PHE A 27 19.22 12.82 -10.88
N GLY A 28 18.00 13.32 -11.17
CA GLY A 28 16.79 13.06 -10.38
C GLY A 28 16.10 11.75 -10.74
N GLN A 29 16.10 11.38 -12.03
CA GLN A 29 15.53 10.12 -12.53
C GLN A 29 16.22 8.89 -11.91
N PRO A 30 17.57 8.77 -11.89
CA PRO A 30 18.23 7.58 -11.35
C PRO A 30 18.04 7.42 -9.84
N ALA A 31 17.95 8.52 -9.08
CA ALA A 31 17.69 8.48 -7.65
C ALA A 31 16.26 7.99 -7.36
N PHE A 32 15.28 8.48 -8.12
CA PHE A 32 13.89 8.04 -8.04
C PHE A 32 13.71 6.56 -8.43
N TYR A 33 14.34 6.09 -9.51
CA TYR A 33 14.29 4.67 -9.88
C TYR A 33 14.99 3.75 -8.86
N ARG A 34 16.09 4.20 -8.25
CA ARG A 34 16.72 3.46 -7.14
C ARG A 34 15.79 3.29 -5.95
N GLN A 35 15.00 4.32 -5.63
CA GLN A 35 14.04 4.26 -4.53
C GLN A 35 12.87 3.33 -4.84
N ILE A 36 12.41 3.29 -6.10
CA ILE A 36 11.35 2.34 -6.53
C ILE A 36 11.88 0.89 -6.49
N ALA A 37 13.11 0.65 -6.92
CA ALA A 37 13.71 -0.68 -6.92
C ALA A 37 13.91 -1.29 -5.51
N GLN A 38 13.77 -0.49 -4.44
CA GLN A 38 13.77 -0.97 -3.07
C GLN A 38 12.41 -1.52 -2.62
N PHE A 39 11.32 -1.23 -3.33
CA PHE A 39 10.02 -1.85 -3.10
C PHE A 39 9.99 -3.24 -3.73
N ASP A 40 10.80 -4.14 -3.18
CA ASP A 40 10.78 -5.56 -3.51
C ASP A 40 9.91 -6.29 -2.49
N GLN A 41 8.93 -7.05 -2.99
CA GLN A 41 8.06 -7.87 -2.16
C GLN A 41 8.83 -8.91 -1.36
N ALA A 42 10.03 -9.32 -1.80
CA ALA A 42 10.89 -10.23 -1.06
C ALA A 42 11.18 -9.75 0.39
N PHE A 43 11.31 -8.43 0.60
CA PHE A 43 11.50 -7.87 1.94
C PHE A 43 10.25 -7.98 2.81
N THR A 44 9.05 -7.93 2.21
CA THR A 44 7.79 -8.18 2.91
C THR A 44 7.61 -9.66 3.24
N ASP A 45 7.90 -10.53 2.27
CA ASP A 45 7.79 -11.98 2.43
C ASP A 45 8.72 -12.52 3.55
N GLU A 46 9.90 -11.91 3.72
CA GLU A 46 10.85 -12.27 4.78
C GLU A 46 10.28 -12.01 6.20
N ILE A 47 9.52 -10.93 6.38
CA ILE A 47 9.06 -10.48 7.69
C ILE A 47 7.61 -10.88 7.99
N GLU A 48 6.80 -11.21 6.97
CA GLU A 48 5.39 -11.61 7.12
C GLU A 48 5.19 -12.77 8.13
N PRO A 49 6.06 -13.81 8.20
CA PRO A 49 5.94 -14.87 9.20
C PRO A 49 6.08 -14.38 10.65
N SER A 50 6.63 -13.19 10.88
CA SER A 50 6.80 -12.59 12.20
C SER A 50 5.54 -11.89 12.71
N TYR A 51 4.50 -11.74 11.88
CA TYR A 51 3.21 -11.11 12.25
C TYR A 51 2.33 -11.98 13.14
N GLY A 52 2.92 -12.87 13.94
CA GLY A 52 2.21 -13.66 14.92
C GLY A 52 1.48 -12.80 15.97
N PRO A 53 0.78 -13.43 16.92
CA PRO A 53 0.01 -12.72 17.93
C PRO A 53 0.88 -11.68 18.66
N ILE A 54 0.47 -10.41 18.61
CA ILE A 54 1.13 -9.32 19.34
C ILE A 54 0.50 -9.21 20.73
N ASP A 55 1.32 -9.04 21.77
CA ASP A 55 0.89 -8.97 23.18
C ASP A 55 0.13 -7.68 23.57
N CYS A 56 -0.37 -6.92 22.59
CA CYS A 56 -1.16 -5.72 22.81
C CYS A 56 -2.41 -5.69 21.90
N PRO A 57 -3.46 -4.92 22.26
CA PRO A 57 -4.61 -4.75 21.40
C PRO A 57 -4.24 -4.07 20.07
N VAL A 58 -4.61 -4.68 18.94
CA VAL A 58 -4.29 -4.19 17.58
C VAL A 58 -5.56 -3.90 16.78
N GLN A 59 -5.78 -2.64 16.38
CA GLN A 59 -6.81 -2.29 15.38
C GLN A 59 -6.23 -2.27 13.98
N ILE A 60 -6.93 -2.88 13.02
CA ILE A 60 -6.62 -2.75 11.59
C ILE A 60 -7.75 -1.98 10.93
N LEU A 61 -7.41 -0.82 10.36
CA LEU A 61 -8.27 -0.02 9.50
C LEU A 61 -7.76 -0.11 8.06
N TRP A 62 -8.67 -0.21 7.10
CA TRP A 62 -8.29 -0.35 5.68
C TRP A 62 -9.26 0.37 4.76
N GLY A 63 -8.75 1.01 3.71
CA GLY A 63 -9.59 1.73 2.74
C GLY A 63 -10.29 0.76 1.81
N GLU A 64 -11.60 0.94 1.61
CA GLU A 64 -12.38 0.15 0.65
C GLU A 64 -11.80 0.22 -0.77
N HIS A 65 -11.28 1.39 -1.15
CA HIS A 65 -10.79 1.70 -2.49
C HIS A 65 -9.26 1.79 -2.56
N ASP A 66 -8.54 1.14 -1.64
CA ASP A 66 -7.08 1.06 -1.72
C ASP A 66 -6.67 0.32 -3.01
N ARG A 67 -6.14 1.09 -3.96
CA ARG A 67 -5.65 0.61 -5.26
C ARG A 67 -4.16 0.28 -5.25
N TRP A 68 -3.45 0.62 -4.18
CA TRP A 68 -2.03 0.32 -4.04
C TRP A 68 -1.86 -1.02 -3.34
N VAL A 69 -2.62 -1.26 -2.26
CA VAL A 69 -2.66 -2.53 -1.54
C VAL A 69 -4.11 -3.01 -1.40
N PRO A 70 -4.54 -4.00 -2.20
CA PRO A 70 -5.93 -4.45 -2.20
C PRO A 70 -6.40 -4.92 -0.82
N VAL A 71 -7.69 -4.71 -0.52
CA VAL A 71 -8.36 -5.12 0.74
C VAL A 71 -8.12 -6.59 1.10
N SER A 72 -7.91 -7.47 0.13
CA SER A 72 -7.57 -8.87 0.39
C SER A 72 -6.29 -9.05 1.21
N GLN A 73 -5.30 -8.16 1.06
CA GLN A 73 -4.09 -8.19 1.89
C GLN A 73 -4.39 -7.75 3.32
N GLY A 74 -5.21 -6.72 3.51
CA GLY A 74 -5.68 -6.33 4.85
C GLY A 74 -6.42 -7.46 5.57
N ARG A 75 -7.24 -8.22 4.84
CA ARG A 75 -7.92 -9.41 5.40
C ARG A 75 -6.93 -10.48 5.85
N LYS A 76 -5.91 -10.79 5.05
CA LYS A 76 -4.86 -11.74 5.45
C LYS A 76 -4.12 -11.27 6.70
N LEU A 77 -3.77 -9.98 6.76
CA LEU A 77 -3.13 -9.40 7.94
C LEU A 77 -4.01 -9.54 9.19
N ALA A 78 -5.31 -9.32 9.05
CA ALA A 78 -6.27 -9.48 10.13
C ALA A 78 -6.40 -10.93 10.61
N ASP A 79 -6.39 -11.89 9.68
CA ASP A 79 -6.41 -13.31 10.02
C ASP A 79 -5.16 -13.71 10.85
N LEU A 80 -4.01 -13.10 10.56
CA LEU A 80 -2.76 -13.34 11.29
C LEU A 80 -2.73 -12.65 12.67
N MET A 81 -3.17 -11.39 12.76
CA MET A 81 -2.89 -10.55 13.94
C MET A 81 -4.07 -10.36 14.88
N THR A 82 -5.31 -10.32 14.37
CA THR A 82 -6.49 -9.83 15.11
C THR A 82 -7.64 -10.83 15.14
N SER A 83 -7.38 -12.09 14.78
CA SER A 83 -8.38 -13.15 14.61
C SER A 83 -9.45 -12.78 13.57
N GLY A 84 -9.01 -12.18 12.45
CA GLY A 84 -9.85 -11.77 11.33
C GLY A 84 -10.58 -10.44 11.51
N ARG A 85 -10.32 -9.70 12.61
CA ARG A 85 -10.97 -8.41 12.87
C ARG A 85 -10.32 -7.28 12.10
N ILE A 86 -11.08 -6.66 11.21
CA ILE A 86 -10.66 -5.52 10.40
C ILE A 86 -11.83 -4.56 10.18
N ARG A 87 -11.56 -3.25 10.23
CA ARG A 87 -12.54 -2.21 9.92
C ARG A 87 -12.26 -1.65 8.52
N ILE A 88 -13.10 -2.02 7.56
CA ILE A 88 -13.05 -1.44 6.21
C ILE A 88 -13.73 -0.07 6.25
N ILE A 89 -13.03 0.97 5.80
CA ILE A 89 -13.50 2.36 5.79
C ILE A 89 -14.10 2.65 4.41
N PRO A 90 -15.43 2.84 4.32
CA PRO A 90 -16.10 3.05 3.04
C PRO A 90 -15.60 4.31 2.35
N GLY A 91 -15.42 4.26 1.03
CA GLY A 91 -15.00 5.41 0.23
C GLY A 91 -13.51 5.78 0.33
N ALA A 92 -12.77 5.35 1.36
CA ALA A 92 -11.36 5.69 1.55
C ALA A 92 -10.42 4.88 0.66
N GLY A 93 -9.33 5.50 0.23
CA GLY A 93 -8.26 4.90 -0.58
C GLY A 93 -7.07 4.46 0.28
N HIS A 94 -5.86 4.61 -0.25
CA HIS A 94 -4.64 4.14 0.41
C HIS A 94 -4.21 5.01 1.59
N LEU A 95 -4.43 6.33 1.48
CA LEU A 95 -3.96 7.30 2.47
C LEU A 95 -5.10 7.64 3.43
N LEU A 96 -5.44 6.72 4.35
CA LEU A 96 -6.56 6.89 5.28
C LEU A 96 -6.49 8.21 6.07
N GLN A 97 -5.29 8.64 6.44
CA GLN A 97 -5.10 9.92 7.15
C GLN A 97 -5.50 11.16 6.33
N GLU A 98 -5.55 11.04 5.01
CA GLU A 98 -6.02 12.11 4.11
C GLU A 98 -7.49 11.89 3.70
N ASP A 99 -7.86 10.64 3.41
CA ASP A 99 -9.17 10.29 2.87
C ASP A 99 -10.28 10.27 3.94
N ALA A 100 -9.97 9.82 5.16
CA ALA A 100 -10.92 9.65 6.26
C ALA A 100 -10.24 9.80 7.65
N PRO A 101 -9.63 10.97 7.95
CA PRO A 101 -8.94 11.19 9.22
C PRO A 101 -9.84 10.98 10.44
N GLU A 102 -11.14 11.28 10.33
CA GLU A 102 -12.13 11.04 11.38
C GLU A 102 -12.30 9.56 11.73
N ALA A 103 -12.13 8.64 10.78
CA ALA A 103 -12.19 7.21 11.03
C ALA A 103 -11.02 6.74 11.91
N ILE A 104 -9.84 7.35 11.73
CA ILE A 104 -8.66 7.09 12.55
C ILE A 104 -8.92 7.60 13.98
N VAL A 105 -9.36 8.86 14.12
CA VAL A 105 -9.63 9.45 15.45
C VAL A 105 -10.71 8.66 16.19
N ALA A 106 -11.78 8.26 15.48
CA ALA A 106 -12.85 7.44 16.06
C ALA A 106 -12.34 6.09 16.55
N ALA A 107 -11.46 5.41 15.79
CA ALA A 107 -10.85 4.16 16.23
C ALA A 107 -9.95 4.34 17.45
N MET A 108 -9.16 5.41 17.51
CA MET A 108 -8.29 5.70 18.66
C MET A 108 -9.07 5.97 19.95
N LEU A 109 -10.24 6.58 19.83
CA LEU A 109 -11.10 6.94 20.96
C LEU A 109 -12.14 5.86 21.29
N ASP A 110 -12.18 4.75 20.55
CA ASP A 110 -13.17 3.70 20.71
C ASP A 110 -12.98 2.96 22.05
N PRO A 111 -13.85 3.19 23.05
CA PRO A 111 -13.68 2.59 24.36
C PRO A 111 -13.97 1.08 24.35
N CYS A 112 -14.63 0.57 23.30
CA CYS A 112 -14.89 -0.87 23.17
C CYS A 112 -13.69 -1.66 22.64
N TRP A 113 -12.61 -0.97 22.25
CA TRP A 113 -11.37 -1.59 21.79
C TRP A 113 -10.28 -1.69 22.88
N SER A 114 -10.42 -0.96 23.98
CA SER A 114 -9.45 -0.95 25.10
C SER A 114 -9.57 -2.17 26.00
#